data_AF-A0A450U631-F1
#
_entry.id   AF-A0A450U631-F1
#
_cell.length_a   1.000
_cell.length_b   1.000
_cell.length_c   1.000
_cell.angle_alpha   90.00
_cell.angle_beta   90.00
_cell.angle_gamma   90.00
#
_symmetry.space_group_name_H-M   'P 1'
#
loop_
_entity.id
_entity.type
_entity.pdbx_description
1 polymer ?
#
loop_
_entity_poly.entity_id
_entity_poly.type
_entity_poly.pdbx_seq_one_letter_code
_entity_poly.pdbx_strand_id
1 'polypeptide(L)' 'MIDDPIVNEIRQVRRAYEKRFDNDLHAICEDLRRQERESNREFRTPPNDAGQDKVGRSVQGKPVASPH' A
#
# COMPACT_ATOMS: atom_id res chain seq x y z
N MET A 1 24.90 -4.85 -7.09
CA MET A 1 24.94 -4.39 -8.49
C MET A 1 23.95 -3.26 -8.64
N ILE A 2 24.43 -2.04 -8.93
CA ILE A 2 23.68 -0.79 -8.64
C ILE A 2 23.37 0.04 -9.91
N ASP A 3 23.77 -0.41 -11.10
CA ASP A 3 23.66 0.35 -12.36
C ASP A 3 22.77 -0.34 -13.40
N ASP A 4 21.54 -0.65 -13.03
CA ASP A 4 20.52 -0.98 -14.02
C ASP A 4 19.99 0.32 -14.63
N PRO A 5 20.03 0.48 -15.98
CA PRO A 5 19.60 1.71 -16.64
C PRO A 5 18.13 2.07 -16.36
N ILE A 6 17.24 1.08 -16.24
CA ILE A 6 15.81 1.30 -15.94
C ILE A 6 15.66 1.81 -14.50
N VAL A 7 16.38 1.19 -13.57
CA VAL A 7 16.35 1.62 -12.16
C VAL A 7 16.87 3.05 -12.01
N ASN A 8 17.90 3.41 -12.77
CA ASN A 8 18.47 4.76 -12.75
C ASN A 8 17.49 5.81 -13.30
N GLU A 9 16.73 5.50 -14.35
CA GLU A 9 15.66 6.36 -14.84
C GLU A 9 14.58 6.58 -13.78
N ILE A 10 14.08 5.50 -13.16
CA ILE A 10 13.08 5.57 -12.08
C ILE A 10 13.59 6.44 -10.91
N ARG A 11 14.86 6.27 -10.52
CA ARG A 11 15.49 7.09 -9.48
C ARG A 11 15.54 8.57 -9.85
N GLN A 12 15.83 8.91 -11.11
CA GLN A 12 15.84 10.31 -11.57
C GLN A 12 14.45 10.92 -11.51
N VAL A 13 13.43 10.22 -12.01
CA VAL A 13 12.03 10.67 -11.96
C VAL A 13 11.58 10.88 -10.51
N ARG A 14 11.87 9.91 -9.63
CA ARG A 14 11.55 10.00 -8.20
C ARG A 14 12.19 11.21 -7.54
N ARG A 15 13.50 11.42 -7.73
CA ARG A 15 14.23 12.57 -7.16
C ARG A 15 13.70 13.90 -7.68
N ALA A 16 13.35 13.98 -8.96
CA ALA A 16 12.77 15.19 -9.54
C ALA A 16 11.40 15.51 -8.94
N TYR A 17 10.61 14.49 -8.60
CA TYR A 17 9.33 14.66 -7.92
C TYR A 17 9.51 15.05 -6.44
N GLU A 18 10.37 14.34 -5.68
CA GLU A 18 10.64 14.63 -4.26
C GLU A 18 11.17 16.06 -4.04
N LYS A 19 12.01 16.57 -4.95
CA LYS A 19 12.51 17.94 -4.91
C LYS A 19 11.42 19.01 -4.97
N ARG A 20 10.25 18.71 -5.56
CA ARG A 20 9.12 19.66 -5.60
C ARG A 20 8.49 19.86 -4.22
N PHE A 21 8.76 18.96 -3.29
CA PHE A 21 8.25 18.94 -1.92
C PHE A 21 9.39 19.07 -0.90
N ASP A 22 10.59 19.50 -1.32
CA ASP A 22 11.77 19.59 -0.46
C ASP A 22 12.12 18.27 0.27
N ASN A 23 11.76 17.14 -0.32
CA ASN A 23 11.84 15.80 0.28
C ASN A 23 10.98 15.61 1.54
N ASP A 24 9.95 16.44 1.74
CA ASP A 24 8.95 16.26 2.79
C ASP A 24 8.02 15.10 2.41
N LEU A 25 8.16 13.99 3.14
CA LEU A 25 7.33 12.81 2.97
C LEU A 25 5.85 13.09 3.22
N HIS A 26 5.53 13.98 4.16
CA HIS A 26 4.15 14.30 4.48
C HIS A 26 3.47 15.03 3.32
N ALA A 27 4.14 16.03 2.76
CA ALA A 27 3.64 16.78 1.61
C ALA A 27 3.45 15.89 0.36
N ILE A 28 4.36 14.93 0.13
CA ILE A 28 4.21 13.93 -0.94
C ILE A 28 2.97 13.06 -0.73
N CYS A 29 2.75 12.56 0.50
CA CYS A 29 1.58 11.74 0.80
C CYS A 29 0.27 12.53 0.60
N GLU A 30 0.22 13.80 1.00
CA GLU A 30 -0.94 14.65 0.80
C GLU A 30 -1.21 14.93 -0.69
N ASP A 31 -0.15 15.12 -1.49
CA ASP A 31 -0.28 15.28 -2.94
C ASP A 31 -0.89 14.02 -3.60
N LEU A 32 -0.41 12.84 -3.22
CA LEU A 32 -0.95 11.56 -3.73
C LEU A 32 -2.41 11.36 -3.33
N ARG A 33 -2.79 11.68 -2.09
CA ARG A 33 -4.20 11.65 -1.63
C ARG A 33 -5.07 12.66 -2.38
N ARG A 34 -4.52 13.81 -2.77
CA ARG A 34 -5.24 14.79 -3.59
C ARG A 34 -5.46 14.24 -4.99
N GLN A 35 -4.42 13.73 -5.64
CA GLN A 35 -4.51 13.11 -6.97
C GLN A 35 -5.48 11.93 -6.99
N GLU A 36 -5.50 11.10 -5.95
CA GLU A 36 -6.44 9.98 -5.81
C GLU A 36 -7.89 10.47 -5.79
N ARG A 37 -8.19 11.48 -4.97
CA ARG A 37 -9.54 12.09 -4.87
C ARG A 37 -9.98 12.80 -6.16
N GLU A 38 -9.05 13.43 -6.85
CA GLU A 38 -9.30 14.09 -8.15
C GLU A 38 -9.41 13.07 -9.29
N SER A 39 -8.88 11.87 -9.12
CA SER A 39 -8.97 10.82 -10.12
C SER A 39 -10.39 10.28 -10.19
N ASN A 40 -10.96 10.25 -11.40
CA ASN A 40 -12.24 9.58 -11.65
C ASN A 40 -12.06 8.05 -11.78
N ARG A 41 -11.12 7.47 -11.01
CA ARG A 41 -10.75 6.05 -11.09
C ARG A 41 -11.53 5.26 -10.04
N GLU A 42 -12.05 4.11 -10.42
CA GLU A 42 -12.70 3.19 -9.50
C GLU A 42 -11.66 2.45 -8.66
N PHE A 43 -11.82 2.47 -7.33
CA PHE A 43 -11.03 1.63 -6.44
C PHE A 43 -11.48 0.17 -6.58
N ARG A 44 -10.62 -0.70 -7.11
CA ARG A 44 -10.89 -2.13 -7.22
C ARG A 44 -10.14 -2.89 -6.13
N THR A 45 -10.90 -3.50 -5.22
CA THR A 45 -10.36 -4.55 -4.35
C THR A 45 -10.08 -5.77 -5.23
N PRO A 46 -8.85 -6.32 -5.24
CA PRO A 46 -8.60 -7.58 -5.93
C PRO A 46 -9.52 -8.65 -5.32
N PRO A 47 -10.00 -9.62 -6.12
CA PRO A 47 -10.74 -10.74 -5.55
C PRO A 47 -9.88 -11.39 -4.47
N ASN A 48 -10.45 -11.57 -3.27
CA ASN A 48 -9.82 -12.41 -2.27
C ASN A 48 -9.72 -13.80 -2.89
N ASP A 49 -8.50 -14.33 -3.06
CA ASP A 49 -8.27 -15.75 -3.34
C ASP A 49 -8.66 -16.59 -2.11
N ALA A 50 -9.92 -16.49 -1.66
CA ALA A 50 -10.52 -17.29 -0.60
C ALA A 50 -10.83 -18.72 -1.11
N GLY A 51 -9.86 -19.29 -1.82
CA GLY A 51 -9.96 -20.51 -2.57
C GLY A 51 -8.64 -21.28 -2.63
N GLN A 52 -7.79 -21.22 -1.60
CA GLN A 52 -6.82 -22.28 -1.33
C GLN A 52 -6.81 -22.62 0.17
N ASP A 53 -7.13 -23.89 0.43
CA ASP A 53 -6.86 -24.69 1.62
C ASP A 53 -7.77 -24.54 2.85
N LYS A 54 -8.98 -25.11 2.72
CA LYS A 54 -9.70 -25.73 3.86
C LYS A 54 -8.95 -26.99 4.31
N VAL A 55 -7.75 -26.87 4.88
CA VAL A 55 -7.11 -27.97 5.62
C VAL A 55 -6.63 -27.45 6.97
N GLY A 56 -7.45 -27.72 7.99
CA GLY A 56 -7.05 -27.97 9.37
C GLY A 56 -6.05 -27.01 10.03
N ARG A 57 -6.58 -26.05 10.81
CA ARG A 57 -6.03 -25.80 12.15
C ARG A 57 -7.11 -25.26 13.07
N SER A 58 -7.72 -26.18 13.82
CA SER A 58 -8.35 -25.86 15.09
C SER A 58 -7.27 -25.33 16.03
N VAL A 59 -7.40 -24.10 16.49
CA VAL A 59 -6.79 -23.66 17.75
C VAL A 59 -7.82 -22.84 18.52
N GLN A 60 -8.11 -23.35 19.70
CA GLN A 60 -9.11 -22.89 20.64
C GLN A 60 -8.72 -21.51 21.18
N GLY A 61 -9.68 -20.59 21.20
CA GLY A 61 -9.71 -19.43 22.09
C GLY A 61 -11.09 -19.36 22.74
N LYS A 62 -11.19 -19.86 23.97
CA LYS A 62 -12.44 -19.89 24.77
C LYS A 62 -12.99 -18.46 24.96
N PRO A 63 -14.30 -18.22 24.89
CA PRO A 63 -14.84 -16.96 25.41
C PRO A 63 -14.73 -16.98 26.94
N VAL A 64 -13.93 -16.08 27.49
CA VAL A 64 -13.94 -15.79 28.93
C VAL A 64 -15.26 -15.09 29.25
N ALA A 65 -16.08 -15.75 30.07
CA ALA A 65 -17.34 -15.24 30.57
C ALA A 65 -17.11 -14.07 31.54
N SER A 66 -17.98 -13.06 31.52
CA SER A 66 -18.33 -12.22 32.68
C SER A 66 -19.46 -11.23 32.34
N PRO A 67 -20.21 -10.69 33.33
CA PRO A 67 -21.64 -10.88 33.48
C PRO A 67 -22.47 -9.60 33.32
N HIS A 68 -23.80 -9.74 33.36
CA HIS A 68 -24.71 -8.64 33.73
C HIS A 68 -24.88 -8.56 35.24
#